data_AF-A0A524KP93-F1
#
_entry.id   AF-A0A524KP93-F1
#
_cell.length_a   1.000
_cell.length_b   1.000
_cell.length_c   1.000
_cell.angle_alpha   90.00
_cell.angle_beta   90.00
_cell.angle_gamma   90.00
#
_symmetry.space_group_name_H-M   'P 1'
#
loop_
_entity.id
_entity.type
_entity.pdbx_description
1 polymer ?
#
loop_
_entity_poly.entity_id
_entity_poly.type
_entity_poly.pdbx_seq_one_letter_code
_entity_poly.pdbx_strand_id
1 'polypeptide(L)'
;EALAAAAAFRFGAGRAYEAIVTQRIEMMREARLTGRQSFAECMIRRFDPAMRTCHATERRLAELATRASRIAELLRTRVNVAVEAQNQQLLESMDRRAALQLRLQQTVEGLSVVAISYYAVSLAGYLLAPLAKATGIDKSVPTALAVIPVVGLVWWLIWRMRKRIDGGA
;
A
#
# COMPACT_ATOMS: atom_id res chain seq x y z
N GLU A 1 -26.53 2.03 -10.01
CA GLU A 1 -27.40 0.92 -9.58
C GLU A 1 -28.87 1.12 -9.93
N ALA A 2 -29.48 2.27 -9.58
CA ALA A 2 -30.90 2.54 -9.89
C ALA A 2 -31.31 2.31 -11.36
N LEU A 3 -30.47 2.74 -12.33
CA LEU A 3 -30.73 2.52 -13.76
C LEU A 3 -30.70 1.03 -14.16
N ALA A 4 -29.78 0.25 -13.59
CA ALA A 4 -29.67 -1.18 -13.87
C ALA A 4 -30.86 -1.94 -13.29
N ALA A 5 -31.27 -1.61 -12.05
CA ALA A 5 -32.44 -2.18 -11.41
C ALA A 5 -33.73 -1.83 -12.18
N ALA A 6 -33.89 -0.57 -12.62
CA ALA A 6 -35.02 -0.14 -13.43
C ALA A 6 -35.08 -0.86 -14.79
N ALA A 7 -33.94 -1.00 -15.47
CA ALA A 7 -33.86 -1.72 -16.74
C ALA A 7 -34.21 -3.21 -16.56
N ALA A 8 -33.64 -3.87 -15.55
CA ALA A 8 -33.94 -5.27 -15.23
C ALA A 8 -35.43 -5.48 -14.93
N PHE A 9 -36.03 -4.58 -14.15
CA PHE A 9 -37.46 -4.61 -13.87
C PHE A 9 -38.30 -4.47 -15.16
N ARG A 10 -37.97 -3.52 -16.04
CA ARG A 10 -38.70 -3.32 -17.31
C ARG A 10 -38.57 -4.50 -18.27
N PHE A 11 -37.37 -5.08 -18.42
CA PHE A 11 -37.19 -6.28 -19.24
C PHE A 11 -37.95 -7.47 -18.66
N GLY A 12 -37.89 -7.67 -17.33
CA GLY A 12 -38.66 -8.70 -16.64
C GLY A 12 -40.17 -8.55 -16.87
N ALA A 13 -40.70 -7.33 -16.72
CA ALA A 13 -42.10 -7.03 -17.02
C ALA A 13 -42.43 -7.29 -18.50
N GLY A 14 -41.57 -6.87 -19.42
CA GLY A 14 -41.74 -7.10 -20.86
C GLY A 14 -41.88 -8.58 -21.21
N ARG A 15 -41.04 -9.45 -20.64
CA ARG A 15 -41.14 -10.92 -20.82
C ARG A 15 -42.45 -11.48 -20.27
N ALA A 16 -42.88 -11.01 -19.10
CA ALA A 16 -44.15 -11.45 -18.52
C ALA A 16 -45.33 -11.05 -19.42
N TYR A 17 -45.33 -9.82 -19.96
CA TYR A 17 -46.36 -9.37 -20.89
C TYR A 17 -46.36 -10.12 -22.22
N GLU A 18 -45.18 -10.41 -22.78
CA GLU A 18 -45.06 -11.26 -23.96
C GLU A 18 -45.68 -12.64 -23.74
N ALA A 19 -45.37 -13.30 -22.61
CA ALA A 19 -45.96 -14.58 -22.28
C ALA A 19 -47.50 -14.51 -22.17
N ILE A 20 -48.03 -13.47 -21.51
CA ILE A 20 -49.48 -13.25 -21.40
C ILE A 20 -50.11 -13.07 -22.79
N VAL A 21 -49.51 -12.23 -23.64
CA VAL A 21 -50.03 -11.97 -24.99
C VAL A 21 -50.07 -13.26 -25.81
N THR A 22 -48.99 -14.03 -25.82
CA THR A 22 -48.91 -15.31 -26.53
C THR A 22 -49.97 -16.29 -26.02
N GLN A 23 -50.09 -16.46 -24.69
CA GLN A 23 -51.08 -17.35 -24.09
C GLN A 23 -52.52 -16.92 -24.44
N ARG A 24 -52.81 -15.61 -24.47
CA ARG A 24 -54.13 -15.08 -24.82
C ARG A 24 -54.47 -15.33 -26.29
N ILE A 25 -53.50 -15.17 -27.19
CA ILE A 25 -53.66 -15.48 -28.61
C ILE A 25 -53.98 -16.98 -28.80
N GLU A 26 -53.26 -17.87 -28.12
CA GLU A 26 -53.53 -19.31 -28.16
C GLU A 26 -54.93 -19.66 -27.65
N MET A 27 -55.37 -19.04 -26.55
CA MET A 27 -56.70 -19.26 -25.98
C MET A 27 -57.85 -18.80 -26.88
N MET A 28 -57.62 -17.87 -27.82
CA MET A 28 -58.66 -17.45 -28.77
C MET A 28 -59.07 -18.56 -29.76
N ARG A 29 -58.26 -19.62 -29.92
CA ARG A 29 -58.56 -20.77 -30.79
C ARG A 29 -58.99 -20.33 -32.20
N GLU A 30 -58.19 -19.46 -32.81
CA GLU A 30 -58.50 -18.90 -34.12
C GLU A 30 -58.66 -19.99 -35.18
N ALA A 31 -59.78 -19.93 -35.91
CA ALA A 31 -59.97 -20.70 -37.14
C ALA A 31 -59.49 -19.88 -38.34
N ARG A 32 -58.99 -20.56 -39.38
CA ARG A 32 -58.61 -19.88 -40.62
C ARG A 32 -59.85 -19.34 -41.33
N LEU A 33 -59.86 -18.04 -41.60
CA LEU A 33 -60.79 -17.43 -42.54
C LEU A 33 -60.15 -17.33 -43.93
N THR A 34 -60.80 -17.88 -44.94
CA THR A 34 -60.30 -17.86 -46.33
C THR A 34 -60.05 -16.43 -46.79
N GLY A 35 -58.83 -16.17 -47.28
CA GLY A 35 -58.45 -14.86 -47.82
C GLY A 35 -58.17 -13.76 -46.79
N ARG A 36 -58.13 -14.06 -45.47
CA ARG A 36 -57.80 -13.08 -44.42
C ARG A 36 -56.70 -13.60 -43.49
N GLN A 37 -55.85 -12.69 -43.04
CA GLN A 37 -54.82 -12.97 -42.04
C GLN A 37 -55.46 -13.14 -40.65
N SER A 38 -54.98 -14.11 -39.85
CA SER A 38 -55.41 -14.29 -38.46
C SER A 38 -54.71 -13.28 -37.53
N PHE A 39 -55.25 -13.01 -36.35
CA PHE A 39 -54.60 -12.12 -35.39
C PHE A 39 -53.24 -12.72 -34.95
N ALA A 40 -53.19 -14.03 -34.73
CA ALA A 40 -51.95 -14.73 -34.41
C ALA A 40 -50.87 -14.50 -35.48
N GLU A 41 -51.21 -14.59 -36.77
CA GLU A 41 -50.27 -14.39 -37.86
C GLU A 41 -49.80 -12.92 -37.96
N CYS A 42 -50.68 -11.96 -37.66
CA CYS A 42 -50.30 -10.55 -37.54
C CYS A 42 -49.31 -10.32 -36.38
N MET A 43 -49.59 -10.91 -35.22
CA MET A 43 -48.76 -10.79 -34.02
C MET A 43 -47.39 -11.47 -34.21
N ILE A 44 -47.33 -12.65 -34.82
CA ILE A 44 -46.05 -13.31 -35.14
C ILE A 44 -45.18 -12.45 -36.06
N ARG A 45 -45.78 -11.72 -37.02
CA ARG A 45 -44.99 -10.86 -37.93
C ARG A 45 -44.57 -9.53 -37.33
N ARG A 46 -45.30 -8.99 -36.35
CA ARG A 46 -45.09 -7.60 -35.87
C ARG A 46 -44.70 -7.50 -34.40
N PHE A 47 -45.27 -8.32 -33.54
CA PHE A 47 -44.98 -8.34 -32.10
C PHE A 47 -43.74 -9.17 -31.78
N ASP A 48 -43.66 -10.38 -32.32
CA ASP A 48 -42.54 -11.30 -32.03
C ASP A 48 -41.16 -10.71 -32.40
N PRO A 49 -40.96 -10.05 -33.56
CA PRO A 49 -39.68 -9.41 -33.86
C PRO A 49 -39.32 -8.25 -32.90
N ALA A 50 -40.32 -7.50 -32.43
CA ALA A 50 -40.12 -6.43 -31.46
C ALA A 50 -39.66 -7.00 -30.10
N MET A 51 -40.29 -8.09 -29.65
CA MET A 51 -39.87 -8.77 -28.43
C MET A 51 -38.48 -9.39 -28.55
N ARG A 52 -38.15 -10.04 -29.68
CA ARG A 52 -36.79 -10.54 -29.95
C ARG A 52 -35.72 -9.44 -29.82
N THR A 53 -36.05 -8.22 -30.22
CA THR A 53 -35.15 -7.06 -30.08
C THR A 53 -34.97 -6.67 -28.61
N CYS A 54 -36.04 -6.71 -27.81
CA CYS A 54 -35.97 -6.49 -26.36
C CYS A 54 -35.08 -7.55 -25.69
N HIS A 55 -35.27 -8.84 -26.00
CA HIS A 55 -34.45 -9.93 -25.48
C HIS A 55 -32.98 -9.81 -25.89
N ALA A 56 -32.70 -9.47 -27.15
CA ALA A 56 -31.32 -9.27 -27.61
C ALA A 56 -30.65 -8.10 -26.89
N THR A 57 -31.39 -7.01 -26.67
CA THR A 57 -30.90 -5.83 -25.94
C THR A 57 -30.63 -6.16 -24.47
N GLU A 58 -31.51 -6.92 -23.82
CA GLU A 58 -31.32 -7.39 -22.44
C GLU A 58 -30.02 -8.20 -22.30
N ARG A 59 -29.82 -9.20 -23.18
CA ARG A 59 -28.59 -10.02 -23.17
C ARG A 59 -27.34 -9.18 -23.39
N ARG A 60 -27.37 -8.28 -24.38
CA ARG A 60 -26.27 -7.37 -24.67
C ARG A 60 -25.94 -6.48 -23.47
N LEU A 61 -26.95 -5.97 -22.76
CA LEU A 61 -26.75 -5.16 -21.57
C LEU A 61 -26.09 -5.97 -20.44
N ALA A 62 -26.53 -7.20 -20.22
CA ALA A 62 -25.94 -8.10 -19.21
C ALA A 62 -24.47 -8.46 -19.52
N GLU A 63 -24.16 -8.74 -20.78
CA GLU A 63 -22.78 -8.98 -21.24
C GLU A 63 -21.89 -7.75 -21.04
N LEU A 64 -22.38 -6.56 -21.40
CA LEU A 64 -21.65 -5.30 -21.22
C LEU A 64 -21.39 -5.01 -19.74
N ALA A 65 -22.38 -5.23 -18.86
CA ALA A 65 -22.22 -5.05 -17.43
C ALA A 65 -21.14 -5.99 -16.86
N THR A 66 -21.13 -7.26 -17.30
CA THR A 66 -20.12 -8.25 -16.90
C THR A 66 -18.72 -7.90 -17.42
N ARG A 67 -18.62 -7.37 -18.64
CA ARG A 67 -17.33 -6.90 -19.18
C ARG A 67 -16.83 -5.67 -18.44
N ALA A 68 -17.72 -4.72 -18.13
CA ALA A 68 -17.37 -3.51 -17.40
C ALA A 68 -16.87 -3.83 -15.99
N SER A 69 -17.49 -4.78 -15.28
CA SER A 69 -17.02 -5.20 -13.95
C SER A 69 -15.62 -5.81 -14.01
N ARG A 70 -15.36 -6.71 -14.97
CA ARG A 70 -14.02 -7.29 -15.17
C ARG A 70 -12.97 -6.23 -15.50
N ILE A 71 -13.31 -5.26 -16.35
CA ILE A 71 -12.39 -4.15 -16.68
C ILE A 71 -12.10 -3.30 -15.44
N ALA A 72 -13.11 -3.03 -14.61
CA ALA A 72 -12.93 -2.28 -13.36
C ALA A 72 -12.01 -3.03 -12.38
N GLU A 73 -12.17 -4.34 -12.26
CA GLU A 73 -11.28 -5.19 -11.45
C GLU A 73 -9.83 -5.15 -11.96
N LEU A 74 -9.62 -5.29 -13.27
CA LEU A 74 -8.28 -5.22 -13.87
C LEU A 74 -7.64 -3.83 -13.72
N LEU A 75 -8.43 -2.76 -13.80
CA LEU A 75 -7.92 -1.42 -13.54
C LEU A 75 -7.50 -1.27 -12.08
N ARG A 76 -8.32 -1.78 -11.15
CA ARG A 76 -8.02 -1.77 -9.72
C ARG A 76 -6.74 -2.54 -9.42
N THR A 77 -6.53 -3.71 -10.01
CA THR A 77 -5.28 -4.47 -9.82
C THR A 77 -4.07 -3.73 -10.39
N ARG A 78 -4.20 -3.10 -11.58
CA ARG A 78 -3.11 -2.27 -12.12
C ARG A 78 -2.75 -1.08 -11.24
N VAL A 79 -3.75 -0.40 -10.68
CA VAL A 79 -3.52 0.70 -9.73
C VAL A 79 -2.82 0.19 -8.47
N ASN A 80 -3.29 -0.92 -7.90
CA ASN A 80 -2.68 -1.51 -6.71
C ASN A 80 -1.20 -1.88 -6.94
N VAL A 81 -0.89 -2.54 -8.07
CA VAL A 81 0.50 -2.89 -8.43
C VAL A 81 1.37 -1.64 -8.60
N ALA A 82 0.85 -0.57 -9.20
CA ALA A 82 1.58 0.69 -9.34
C ALA A 82 1.89 1.35 -7.98
N VAL A 83 0.93 1.31 -7.04
CA VAL A 83 1.12 1.80 -5.67
C VAL A 83 2.14 0.95 -4.91
N GLU A 84 2.07 -0.37 -5.04
CA GLU A 84 3.04 -1.28 -4.43
C GLU A 84 4.46 -1.02 -4.94
N ALA A 85 4.62 -0.85 -6.27
CA ALA A 85 5.92 -0.51 -6.87
C ALA A 85 6.45 0.84 -6.37
N GLN A 86 5.57 1.85 -6.23
CA GLN A 86 5.95 3.15 -5.66
C GLN A 86 6.40 3.02 -4.20
N ASN A 87 5.67 2.25 -3.38
CA ASN A 87 6.02 2.01 -2.00
C ASN A 87 7.36 1.29 -1.88
N GLN A 88 7.61 0.29 -2.71
CA GLN A 88 8.90 -0.41 -2.77
C GLN A 88 10.06 0.57 -3.05
N GLN A 89 9.90 1.45 -4.05
CA GLN A 89 10.90 2.48 -4.36
C GLN A 89 11.12 3.45 -3.20
N LEU A 90 10.04 3.83 -2.49
CA LEU A 90 10.13 4.69 -1.32
C LEU A 90 10.91 4.02 -0.19
N LEU A 91 10.62 2.75 0.11
CA LEU A 91 11.33 1.96 1.11
C LEU A 91 12.82 1.82 0.76
N GLU A 92 13.15 1.51 -0.49
CA GLU A 92 14.56 1.46 -0.93
C GLU A 92 15.28 2.81 -0.72
N SER A 93 14.59 3.92 -0.97
CA SER A 93 15.15 5.25 -0.73
C SER A 93 15.32 5.55 0.76
N MET A 94 14.40 5.07 1.60
CA MET A 94 14.49 5.20 3.06
C MET A 94 15.67 4.38 3.61
N ASP A 95 15.85 3.14 3.16
CA ASP A 95 16.97 2.28 3.59
C ASP A 95 18.32 2.91 3.25
N ARG A 96 18.45 3.48 2.04
CA ARG A 96 19.67 4.21 1.64
C ARG A 96 19.93 5.42 2.55
N ARG A 97 18.88 6.19 2.87
CA ARG A 97 19.00 7.35 3.77
C ARG A 97 19.34 6.93 5.19
N ALA A 98 18.72 5.87 5.71
CA ALA A 98 19.00 5.32 7.03
C ALA A 98 20.45 4.82 7.12
N ALA A 99 20.95 4.12 6.09
CA ALA A 99 22.34 3.68 6.03
C ALA A 99 23.34 4.87 6.05
N LEU A 100 23.02 5.97 5.33
CA LEU A 100 23.83 7.19 5.37
C LEU A 100 23.77 7.87 6.75
N GLN A 101 22.59 7.94 7.36
CA GLN A 101 22.41 8.48 8.71
C GLN A 101 23.20 7.68 9.74
N LEU A 102 23.19 6.35 9.66
CA LEU A 102 24.01 5.48 10.51
C LEU A 102 25.51 5.76 10.34
N ARG A 103 26.00 5.94 9.10
CA ARG A 103 27.40 6.30 8.86
C ARG A 103 27.74 7.67 9.48
N LEU A 104 26.90 8.68 9.27
CA LEU A 104 27.08 10.01 9.86
C LEU A 104 27.04 9.98 11.39
N GLN A 105 26.17 9.16 11.98
CA GLN A 105 26.12 8.98 13.42
C GLN A 105 27.41 8.31 13.92
N GLN A 106 27.87 7.25 13.26
CA GLN A 106 29.12 6.58 13.61
C GLN A 106 30.34 7.51 13.50
N THR A 107 30.37 8.43 12.53
CA THR A 107 31.46 9.42 12.44
C THR A 107 31.40 10.45 13.57
N VAL A 108 30.20 10.94 13.93
CA VAL A 108 30.03 11.86 15.07
C VAL A 108 30.37 11.18 16.40
N GLU A 109 29.98 9.92 16.56
CA GLU A 109 30.36 9.11 17.72
C GLU A 109 31.89 8.99 17.83
N GLY A 110 32.58 8.72 16.71
CA GLY A 110 34.04 8.67 16.68
C GLY A 110 34.70 9.98 17.10
N LEU A 111 34.19 11.12 16.62
CA LEU A 111 34.68 12.44 17.02
C LEU A 111 34.42 12.73 18.51
N SER A 112 33.29 12.28 19.06
CA SER A 112 32.95 12.47 20.47
C SER A 112 33.97 11.81 21.42
N VAL A 113 34.53 10.66 21.04
CA VAL A 113 35.58 9.96 21.81
C VAL A 113 36.78 10.88 22.02
N VAL A 114 37.20 11.59 20.96
CA VAL A 114 38.34 12.51 21.00
C VAL A 114 38.05 13.68 21.95
N ALA A 115 36.87 14.29 21.82
CA ALA A 115 36.46 15.41 22.67
C ALA A 115 36.37 15.00 24.16
N ILE A 116 35.69 13.90 24.46
CA ILE A 116 35.54 13.38 25.83
C ILE A 116 36.91 13.02 26.43
N SER A 117 37.78 12.37 25.65
CA SER A 117 39.12 11.99 26.11
C SER A 117 39.96 13.21 26.48
N TYR A 118 39.93 14.27 25.66
CA TYR A 118 40.64 15.51 25.95
C TYR A 118 40.17 16.14 27.27
N TYR A 119 38.86 16.29 27.46
CA TYR A 119 38.31 16.85 28.70
C TYR A 119 38.60 15.97 29.91
N ALA A 120 38.49 14.65 29.78
CA ALA A 120 38.79 13.72 30.87
C ALA A 120 40.26 13.80 31.31
N VAL A 121 41.19 13.85 30.35
CA VAL A 121 42.63 14.02 30.63
C VAL A 121 42.90 15.37 31.30
N SER A 122 42.30 16.45 30.80
CA SER A 122 42.42 17.78 31.40
C SER A 122 41.93 17.78 32.86
N LEU A 123 40.77 17.19 33.12
CA LEU A 123 40.19 17.08 34.45
C LEU A 123 41.06 16.23 35.40
N ALA A 124 41.56 15.08 34.93
CA ALA A 124 42.49 14.25 35.69
C ALA A 124 43.79 15.01 36.04
N GLY A 125 44.32 15.80 35.09
CA GLY A 125 45.48 16.67 35.31
C GLY A 125 45.24 17.73 36.39
N TYR A 126 44.04 18.30 36.47
CA TYR A 126 43.67 19.21 37.56
C TYR A 126 43.55 18.49 38.90
N LEU A 127 42.98 17.29 38.94
CA LEU A 127 42.85 16.48 40.15
C LEU A 127 44.20 16.00 40.71
N LEU A 128 45.17 15.71 39.84
CA LEU A 128 46.51 15.27 40.23
C LEU A 128 47.45 16.43 40.59
N ALA A 129 47.13 17.67 40.21
CA ALA A 129 47.98 18.83 40.46
C ALA A 129 48.28 19.10 41.96
N PRO A 130 47.34 18.95 42.92
CA PRO A 130 47.62 19.11 44.35
C PRO A 130 48.54 18.01 44.89
N LEU A 131 48.36 16.77 44.42
CA LEU A 131 49.20 15.62 44.78
C LEU A 131 50.64 15.79 44.28
N ALA A 132 50.81 16.29 43.05
CA ALA A 132 52.13 16.60 42.48
C ALA A 132 52.85 17.69 43.27
N LYS A 133 52.13 18.75 43.67
CA LYS A 133 52.67 19.81 44.53
C LYS A 133 53.09 19.31 45.91
N ALA A 134 52.38 18.32 46.46
CA ALA A 134 52.70 17.73 47.76
C ALA A 134 53.95 16.83 47.74
N THR A 135 54.28 16.22 46.60
CA THR A 135 55.43 15.32 46.44
C THR A 135 56.68 16.00 45.86
N GLY A 136 56.61 17.30 45.54
CA GLY A 136 57.73 18.04 44.93
C GLY A 136 58.04 17.65 43.48
N ILE A 137 57.16 16.87 42.84
CA ILE A 137 57.32 16.39 41.47
C ILE A 137 56.68 17.39 40.51
N ASP A 138 57.38 17.65 39.40
CA ASP A 138 56.92 18.56 38.37
C ASP A 138 55.58 18.12 37.78
N LYS A 139 54.63 19.05 37.65
CA LYS A 139 53.23 18.76 37.27
C LYS A 139 53.12 18.00 35.94
N SER A 140 54.09 18.16 35.05
CA SER A 140 54.17 17.51 33.75
C SER A 140 54.20 15.97 33.85
N VAL A 141 54.90 15.40 34.83
CA VAL A 141 55.12 13.95 34.96
C VAL A 141 53.83 13.18 35.32
N PRO A 142 53.10 13.50 36.40
CA PRO A 142 51.87 12.79 36.75
C PRO A 142 50.75 13.04 35.73
N THR A 143 50.73 14.22 35.10
CA THR A 143 49.74 14.53 34.06
C THR A 143 50.00 13.69 32.79
N ALA A 144 51.26 13.54 32.38
CA ALA A 144 51.65 12.69 31.25
C ALA A 144 51.37 11.21 31.52
N LEU A 145 51.64 10.73 32.75
CA LEU A 145 51.35 9.35 33.15
C LEU A 145 49.84 9.06 33.16
N ALA A 146 49.01 10.06 33.48
CA ALA A 146 47.56 9.94 33.53
C ALA A 146 46.88 9.89 32.16
N VAL A 147 47.56 10.32 31.08
CA VAL A 147 46.98 10.32 29.71
C VAL A 147 46.60 8.89 29.30
N ILE A 148 47.53 7.95 29.41
CA ILE A 148 47.36 6.56 28.96
C ILE A 148 46.19 5.85 29.67
N PRO A 149 46.08 5.83 31.02
CA PRO A 149 44.98 5.16 31.71
C PRO A 149 43.64 5.86 31.49
N VAL A 150 43.59 7.20 31.40
CA VAL A 150 42.34 7.93 31.18
C VAL A 150 41.80 7.68 29.78
N VAL A 151 42.65 7.76 28.74
CA VAL A 151 42.24 7.44 27.36
C VAL A 151 41.80 6.00 27.25
N GLY A 152 42.53 5.06 27.87
CA GLY A 152 42.15 3.64 27.90
C GLY A 152 40.81 3.38 28.59
N LEU A 153 40.53 4.07 29.70
CA LEU A 153 39.27 3.94 30.44
C LEU A 153 38.08 4.51 29.67
N VAL A 154 38.23 5.68 29.06
CA VAL A 154 37.20 6.29 28.21
C VAL A 154 36.90 5.39 27.00
N TRP A 155 37.94 4.89 26.34
CA TRP A 155 37.80 3.93 25.25
C TRP A 155 37.05 2.66 25.68
N TRP A 156 37.44 2.07 26.82
CA TRP A 156 36.82 0.86 27.34
C TRP A 156 35.34 1.06 27.72
N LEU A 157 34.99 2.18 28.35
CA LEU A 157 33.61 2.50 28.70
C LEU A 157 32.73 2.63 27.44
N ILE A 158 33.19 3.36 26.43
CA ILE A 158 32.46 3.54 25.17
C ILE A 158 32.33 2.21 24.42
N TRP A 159 33.41 1.43 24.38
CA TRP A 159 33.39 0.09 23.77
C TRP A 159 32.40 -0.85 24.47
N ARG A 160 32.35 -0.82 25.82
CA ARG A 160 31.40 -1.61 26.61
C ARG A 160 29.96 -1.18 26.38
N MET A 161 29.70 0.13 26.22
CA MET A 161 28.36 0.65 25.93
C MET A 161 27.88 0.21 24.55
N ARG A 162 28.73 0.33 23.52
CA ARG A 162 28.41 -0.17 22.16
C ARG A 162 28.04 -1.65 22.16
N LYS A 163 28.83 -2.49 22.83
CA LYS A 163 28.57 -3.93 22.89
C LYS A 163 27.23 -4.29 23.55
N ARG A 164 26.66 -3.43 24.41
CA ARG A 164 25.33 -3.63 25.02
C ARG A 164 24.19 -3.19 24.10
N ILE A 165 24.41 -2.16 23.29
CA ILE A 165 23.40 -1.63 22.37
C ILE A 165 23.30 -2.54 21.14
N ASP A 166 24.43 -3.00 20.61
CA ASP A 166 24.47 -3.91 19.45
C ASP A 166 24.02 -5.35 19.81
N GLY A 167 24.07 -5.74 21.08
CA GLY A 167 23.65 -7.07 21.56
C GLY A 167 22.20 -7.15 22.04
N GLY A 168 21.44 -6.05 21.98
CA GLY A 168 20.04 -5.98 22.38
C GLY A 168 19.05 -5.81 21.21
N ALA A 169 19.53 -5.89 19.97
CA ALA A 169 18.73 -5.85 18.74
C ALA A 169 18.53 -7.26 18.17
#